data_AF-A0A485LJ34-F1
#
_entry.id   AF-A0A485LJ34-F1
#
_cell.length_a   1.000
_cell.length_b   1.000
_cell.length_c   1.000
_cell.angle_alpha   90.00
_cell.angle_beta   90.00
_cell.angle_gamma   90.00
#
_symmetry.space_group_name_H-M   'P 1'
#
loop_
_entity.id
_entity.type
_entity.pdbx_description
1 polymer ?
#
loop_
_entity_poly.entity_id
_entity_poly.type
_entity_poly.pdbx_seq_one_letter_code
_entity_poly.pdbx_strand_id
1 'polypeptide(L)'
;MLFGPTTWWITQFHLPPQVLIPTALGHWDKYIFQENMKTGPDICVKRTQHLASNTHKWEIEVSWVANPAVLPSVAIGRVEFPTGESKTRDGYTGTRTPDPSITPAKPARALMGNLCLPSLHAAESAHLSIVPRTTHSATVIWLHGLGDSGHPWHTRVLDAKPLPGVKYIFPSASFRRVTVNGGMMMPAWFDVYGLRPEDKEDEAGIDRSGRVVADLVQAEVEAGISSTNIFLVGFSQGGAVAVHAAYRLLPSLQLGGVVLLSSYLPLASTFAVKGNNSQKTPAMFCHGDRDMLIPPSYAQKSTDALCNAGVTASIRMYKSVGHAVSECEMDDVRQFVHTRLVAAAK
;
A
#
# COMPACT_ATOMS: atom_id res chain seq x y z
N MET A 1 -49.82 6.16 18.43
CA MET A 1 -48.74 6.88 19.15
C MET A 1 -47.82 5.79 19.71
N LEU A 2 -46.87 5.25 18.94
CA LEU A 2 -45.52 5.78 18.59
C LEU A 2 -44.63 5.94 19.83
N PHE A 3 -43.42 5.37 19.98
CA PHE A 3 -42.55 4.46 19.19
C PHE A 3 -41.55 3.81 20.20
N GLY A 4 -41.09 2.59 19.93
CA GLY A 4 -39.93 1.93 20.56
C GLY A 4 -39.03 1.33 19.46
N PRO A 5 -37.70 1.22 19.67
CA PRO A 5 -36.73 1.47 18.61
C PRO A 5 -36.56 0.32 17.63
N THR A 6 -36.63 0.68 16.35
CA THR A 6 -36.37 -0.13 15.16
C THR A 6 -34.87 -0.28 14.89
N THR A 7 -34.51 -1.49 14.47
CA THR A 7 -33.39 -1.89 13.59
C THR A 7 -32.62 -0.77 12.90
N TRP A 8 -31.29 -0.78 13.03
CA TRP A 8 -30.38 0.00 12.18
C TRP A 8 -29.90 -0.85 11.00
N TRP A 9 -30.20 -0.38 9.80
CA TRP A 9 -29.54 -0.74 8.56
C TRP A 9 -28.28 0.12 8.41
N ILE A 10 -27.13 -0.46 8.10
CA ILE A 10 -25.96 0.30 7.65
C ILE A 10 -26.06 0.43 6.14
N THR A 11 -26.53 1.58 5.66
CA THR A 11 -26.33 2.01 4.28
C THR A 11 -24.95 2.66 4.17
N GLN A 12 -24.06 2.02 3.42
CA GLN A 12 -22.78 2.61 2.98
C GLN A 12 -23.04 3.91 2.20
N PHE A 13 -22.30 4.98 2.49
CA PHE A 13 -22.16 6.11 1.58
C PHE A 13 -20.72 6.17 1.07
N HIS A 14 -20.60 5.99 -0.25
CA HIS A 14 -19.37 6.13 -1.02
C HIS A 14 -19.07 7.62 -1.24
N LEU A 15 -17.83 8.05 -1.00
CA LEU A 15 -17.31 9.30 -1.54
C LEU A 15 -17.11 9.12 -3.05
N PRO A 16 -17.63 9.98 -3.93
CA PRO A 16 -17.24 9.95 -5.34
C PRO A 16 -15.82 10.51 -5.51
N PRO A 17 -14.99 9.93 -6.38
CA PRO A 17 -13.68 10.50 -6.71
C PRO A 17 -13.87 11.83 -7.47
N GLN A 18 -13.04 12.81 -7.11
CA GLN A 18 -12.97 14.09 -7.79
C GLN A 18 -12.47 13.88 -9.23
N VAL A 19 -13.27 14.25 -10.23
CA VAL A 19 -12.87 14.22 -11.65
C VAL A 19 -12.56 15.63 -12.11
N LEU A 20 -11.33 15.82 -12.60
CA LEU A 20 -10.90 17.05 -13.28
C LEU A 20 -10.97 16.81 -14.79
N ILE A 21 -11.82 17.55 -15.51
CA ILE A 21 -11.91 17.50 -16.98
C ILE A 21 -11.40 18.84 -17.55
N PRO A 22 -10.44 18.84 -18.50
CA PRO A 22 -10.01 20.07 -19.16
C PRO A 22 -11.10 20.61 -20.09
N THR A 23 -11.42 21.90 -19.99
CA THR A 23 -12.18 22.60 -21.04
C THR A 23 -11.21 23.34 -21.97
N ALA A 24 -11.60 23.50 -23.24
CA ALA A 24 -10.77 23.97 -24.35
C ALA A 24 -10.28 25.44 -24.25
N LEU A 25 -10.46 26.12 -23.11
CA LEU A 25 -10.08 27.52 -22.91
C LEU A 25 -9.22 27.77 -21.65
N GLY A 26 -8.72 26.73 -20.99
CA GLY A 26 -7.62 26.88 -20.02
C GLY A 26 -7.96 27.55 -18.67
N HIS A 27 -9.21 27.52 -18.22
CA HIS A 27 -9.61 27.95 -16.87
C HIS A 27 -10.13 26.78 -16.00
N TRP A 28 -9.77 26.79 -14.71
CA TRP A 28 -10.24 25.83 -13.70
C TRP A 28 -11.36 26.47 -12.87
N ASP A 29 -12.60 25.97 -12.99
CA ASP A 29 -13.70 26.38 -12.10
C ASP A 29 -13.93 25.37 -10.97
N LYS A 30 -14.07 25.89 -9.75
CA LYS A 30 -14.41 25.13 -8.52
C LYS A 30 -15.93 25.11 -8.33
N TYR A 31 -16.52 23.91 -8.25
CA TYR A 31 -17.85 23.74 -7.67
C TYR A 31 -17.72 23.12 -6.27
N ILE A 32 -18.29 23.79 -5.25
CA ILE A 32 -18.41 23.30 -3.87
C ILE A 32 -19.90 23.12 -3.57
N PHE A 33 -20.32 21.90 -3.24
CA PHE A 33 -21.58 21.67 -2.52
C PHE A 33 -21.28 21.76 -1.02
N GLN A 34 -21.97 22.68 -0.32
CA GLN A 34 -21.87 22.83 1.14
C GLN A 34 -22.98 22.03 1.83
N GLU A 35 -22.63 21.22 2.83
CA GLU A 35 -23.51 20.93 3.96
C GLU A 35 -22.69 20.64 5.25
N ASN A 36 -23.23 21.09 6.38
CA ASN A 36 -22.54 21.29 7.66
C ASN A 36 -22.27 19.98 8.45
N MET A 37 -21.01 19.76 8.87
CA MET A 37 -20.66 18.69 9.81
C MET A 37 -20.68 19.19 11.27
N LYS A 38 -21.42 18.51 12.16
CA LYS A 38 -21.22 18.58 13.61
C LYS A 38 -20.21 17.51 14.03
N THR A 39 -19.06 17.91 14.55
CA THR A 39 -18.04 17.00 15.12
C THR A 39 -18.27 16.84 16.63
N GLY A 40 -18.20 15.60 17.11
CA GLY A 40 -18.20 15.26 18.54
C GLY A 40 -16.95 15.72 19.30
N PRO A 41 -16.86 15.45 20.61
CA PRO A 41 -15.83 16.03 21.47
C PRO A 41 -14.45 15.44 21.12
N ASP A 42 -13.42 16.25 21.31
CA ASP A 42 -11.98 15.90 21.23
C ASP A 42 -11.22 16.22 19.94
N ILE A 43 -11.78 17.02 19.02
CA ILE A 43 -10.98 17.70 18.00
C ILE A 43 -11.39 19.17 17.91
N CYS A 44 -10.47 20.08 18.28
CA CYS A 44 -10.64 21.52 18.10
C CYS A 44 -9.61 22.02 17.08
N VAL A 45 -10.04 22.25 15.83
CA VAL A 45 -9.22 22.93 14.81
C VAL A 45 -9.51 24.42 14.92
N LYS A 46 -8.55 25.21 15.42
CA LYS A 46 -8.62 26.68 15.36
C LYS A 46 -8.04 27.18 14.04
N ARG A 47 -8.85 27.96 13.32
CA ARG A 47 -8.41 28.74 12.16
C ARG A 47 -8.15 30.17 12.64
N THR A 48 -6.90 30.62 12.61
CA THR A 48 -6.56 32.01 12.89
C THR A 48 -6.26 32.70 11.56
N GLN A 49 -7.11 33.65 11.16
CA GLN A 49 -6.91 34.47 9.97
C GLN A 49 -6.43 35.85 10.41
N HIS A 50 -5.15 36.17 10.19
CA HIS A 50 -4.67 37.54 10.34
C HIS A 50 -4.89 38.31 9.04
N LEU A 51 -5.78 39.30 9.10
CA LEU A 51 -5.94 40.32 8.06
C LEU A 51 -4.91 41.42 8.29
N ALA A 52 -3.75 41.34 7.62
CA ALA A 52 -2.96 42.51 7.22
C ALA A 52 -1.77 42.13 6.30
N SER A 53 -1.77 42.74 5.11
CA SER A 53 -0.65 42.91 4.17
C SER A 53 -0.17 41.72 3.30
N ASN A 54 0.18 42.05 2.06
CA ASN A 54 0.33 41.21 0.85
C ASN A 54 1.46 40.16 0.87
N THR A 55 1.51 39.26 1.86
CA THR A 55 2.37 38.08 1.80
C THR A 55 1.57 36.84 2.19
N HIS A 56 1.39 35.91 1.25
CA HIS A 56 0.77 34.61 1.53
C HIS A 56 1.73 33.75 2.36
N LYS A 57 1.71 33.90 3.68
CA LYS A 57 2.27 32.92 4.62
C LYS A 57 1.17 31.96 5.04
N TRP A 58 1.47 30.67 4.97
CA TRP A 58 0.65 29.61 5.55
C TRP A 58 1.38 29.09 6.80
N GLU A 59 0.76 29.19 7.96
CA GLU A 59 1.19 28.48 9.17
C GLU A 59 0.14 27.42 9.50
N ILE A 60 0.59 26.19 9.70
CA ILE A 60 -0.21 25.10 10.23
C ILE A 60 0.30 24.87 11.65
N GLU A 61 -0.51 25.24 12.64
CA GLU A 61 -0.25 24.91 14.04
C GLU A 61 -0.99 23.62 14.37
N VAL A 62 -0.25 22.55 14.63
CA VAL A 62 -0.81 21.28 15.12
C VAL A 62 -0.42 21.14 16.58
N SER A 63 -1.39 21.23 17.48
CA SER A 63 -1.20 20.94 18.90
C SER A 63 -1.89 19.62 19.25
N TRP A 64 -1.18 18.77 19.99
CA TRP A 64 -1.68 17.51 20.53
C TRP A 64 -1.88 17.68 22.04
N VAL A 65 -3.00 17.20 22.58
CA VAL A 65 -3.14 17.02 24.03
C VAL A 65 -2.74 15.58 24.34
N ALA A 66 -1.59 15.39 24.97
CA ALA A 66 -1.20 14.08 25.49
C ALA A 66 -2.02 13.74 26.75
N ASN A 67 -2.54 12.52 26.81
CA ASN A 67 -3.10 11.94 28.02
C ASN A 67 -2.00 11.88 29.11
N PRO A 68 -2.18 12.36 30.36
CA PRO A 68 -1.08 12.64 31.30
C PRO A 68 -0.33 11.42 31.88
N ALA A 69 -0.47 10.22 31.32
CA ALA A 69 0.06 8.98 31.93
C ALA A 69 1.38 8.45 31.31
N VAL A 70 2.01 9.15 30.35
CA VAL A 70 3.33 8.75 29.79
C VAL A 70 4.21 10.01 29.60
N LEU A 71 5.47 9.90 30.03
CA LEU A 71 6.47 10.94 30.37
C LEU A 71 6.76 12.11 29.37
N PRO A 72 7.44 13.20 29.83
CA PRO A 72 7.43 14.52 29.19
C PRO A 72 8.68 14.80 28.35
N SER A 73 8.49 15.10 27.07
CA SER A 73 9.40 15.97 26.30
C SER A 73 8.72 16.37 24.99
N VAL A 74 8.16 17.59 24.96
CA VAL A 74 7.61 18.20 23.76
C VAL A 74 8.79 18.78 22.95
N ALA A 75 9.01 18.27 21.75
CA ALA A 75 9.89 18.90 20.76
C ALA A 75 9.04 19.82 19.86
N ILE A 76 9.27 21.13 19.94
CA ILE A 76 8.67 22.11 19.02
C ILE A 76 9.61 22.24 17.82
N GLY A 77 9.23 21.69 16.68
CA GLY A 77 9.97 21.83 15.41
C GLY A 77 9.29 22.86 14.51
N ARG A 78 10.03 23.91 14.10
CA ARG A 78 9.58 24.89 13.10
C ARG A 78 10.12 24.48 11.73
N VAL A 79 9.26 24.32 10.74
CA VAL A 79 9.68 24.09 9.34
C VAL A 79 9.45 25.39 8.58
N GLU A 80 10.54 26.07 8.21
CA GLU A 80 10.51 27.24 7.32
C GLU A 80 10.81 26.80 5.88
N PHE A 81 9.93 27.16 4.94
CA PHE A 81 10.18 26.98 3.52
C PHE A 81 10.86 28.24 2.95
N PRO A 82 11.94 28.13 2.16
CA PRO A 82 12.56 29.29 1.54
C PRO A 82 11.64 29.88 0.47
N THR A 83 11.28 31.16 0.62
CA THR A 83 10.56 31.95 -0.38
C THR A 83 11.54 32.44 -1.45
N GLY A 84 11.37 32.01 -2.71
CA GLY A 84 12.05 32.61 -3.85
C GLY A 84 11.40 33.94 -4.24
N GLU A 85 12.20 35.01 -4.31
CA GLU A 85 11.75 36.31 -4.82
C GLU A 85 11.57 36.27 -6.35
N SER A 86 10.38 36.67 -6.82
CA SER A 86 10.16 37.08 -8.21
C SER A 86 10.65 38.52 -8.39
N LYS A 87 11.64 38.73 -9.28
CA LYS A 87 12.00 40.08 -9.73
C LYS A 87 11.38 40.35 -11.09
N THR A 88 10.55 41.39 -11.13
CA THR A 88 10.05 42.02 -12.34
C THR A 88 11.20 42.70 -13.10
N ARG A 89 11.05 42.66 -14.43
CA ARG A 89 11.99 43.18 -15.43
C ARG A 89 11.66 44.64 -15.67
N ASP A 90 12.61 45.54 -15.41
CA ASP A 90 12.75 46.82 -16.12
C ASP A 90 14.17 47.36 -16.00
N GLY A 91 14.65 47.97 -17.09
CA GLY A 91 16.05 48.11 -17.43
C GLY A 91 16.83 49.19 -16.67
N TYR A 92 18.14 48.96 -16.58
CA TYR A 92 19.14 50.04 -16.51
C TYR A 92 20.44 49.56 -17.16
N THR A 93 20.94 50.36 -18.09
CA THR A 93 22.24 50.26 -18.74
C THR A 93 23.35 50.69 -17.78
N GLY A 94 24.44 49.92 -17.66
CA GLY A 94 25.63 50.34 -16.93
C GLY A 94 26.68 49.25 -16.78
N THR A 95 27.74 49.35 -17.57
CA THR A 95 28.95 48.53 -17.48
C THR A 95 29.75 48.86 -16.21
N ARG A 96 30.05 47.87 -15.36
CA ARG A 96 31.09 47.97 -14.33
C ARG A 96 31.83 46.63 -14.19
N THR A 97 33.15 46.69 -14.36
CA THR A 97 34.12 45.62 -14.11
C THR A 97 34.29 45.36 -12.60
N PRO A 98 34.62 44.14 -12.16
CA PRO A 98 34.83 43.85 -10.72
C PRO A 98 36.26 44.20 -10.25
N ASP A 99 36.34 44.74 -9.03
CA ASP A 99 37.55 45.06 -8.26
C ASP A 99 38.03 43.83 -7.43
N PRO A 100 39.30 43.38 -7.53
CA PRO A 100 39.76 42.12 -6.93
C PRO A 100 40.37 42.23 -5.51
N SER A 101 39.84 43.07 -4.60
CA SER A 101 40.46 43.25 -3.27
C SER A 101 39.57 43.01 -2.04
N ILE A 102 38.57 42.12 -2.09
CA ILE A 102 37.75 41.78 -0.91
C ILE A 102 37.88 40.28 -0.57
N THR A 103 38.67 39.98 0.46
CA THR A 103 38.76 38.65 1.10
C THR A 103 37.75 38.50 2.24
N PRO A 104 36.91 37.46 2.30
CA PRO A 104 36.08 37.18 3.47
C PRO A 104 36.87 36.47 4.59
N ALA A 105 36.57 36.87 5.82
CA ALA A 105 37.18 36.41 7.08
C ALA A 105 36.95 34.92 7.40
N LYS A 106 37.90 34.33 8.14
CA LYS A 106 37.85 32.97 8.72
C LYS A 106 36.70 32.82 9.72
N PRO A 107 35.93 31.71 9.72
CA PRO A 107 35.02 31.40 10.81
C PRO A 107 35.75 30.67 11.97
N ALA A 108 35.29 30.97 13.18
CA ALA A 108 35.80 30.49 14.46
C ALA A 108 35.63 28.97 14.63
N ARG A 109 36.60 28.37 15.32
CA ARG A 109 36.69 26.95 15.67
C ARG A 109 35.77 26.64 16.85
N ALA A 110 34.62 26.03 16.60
CA ALA A 110 33.80 25.40 17.64
C ALA A 110 34.25 23.95 17.87
N LEU A 111 34.49 23.57 19.14
CA LEU A 111 34.75 22.20 19.55
C LEU A 111 33.54 21.32 19.19
N MET A 112 33.70 20.38 18.26
CA MET A 112 32.78 19.25 18.13
C MET A 112 33.27 18.12 19.05
N GLY A 113 32.54 17.90 20.14
CA GLY A 113 32.53 16.61 20.82
C GLY A 113 31.85 15.58 19.92
N ASN A 114 32.43 14.38 19.86
CA ASN A 114 31.93 13.24 19.09
C ASN A 114 30.52 12.84 19.57
N LEU A 115 29.50 13.32 18.86
CA LEU A 115 28.19 12.67 18.79
C LEU A 115 28.18 11.86 17.50
N CYS A 116 28.38 10.56 17.66
CA CYS A 116 28.21 9.57 16.61
C CYS A 116 26.76 9.64 16.14
N LEU A 117 26.49 10.36 15.05
CA LEU A 117 25.21 10.31 14.35
C LEU A 117 25.08 8.89 13.80
N PRO A 118 24.03 8.13 14.14
CA PRO A 118 23.76 6.88 13.44
C PRO A 118 23.59 7.20 11.95
N SER A 119 24.33 6.47 11.13
CA SER A 119 24.22 6.50 9.67
C SER A 119 22.74 6.43 9.27
N LEU A 120 22.31 7.30 8.36
CA LEU A 120 21.05 7.20 7.60
C LEU A 120 21.07 5.91 6.76
N HIS A 121 20.94 4.76 7.40
CA HIS A 121 20.49 3.53 6.78
C HIS A 121 18.97 3.50 6.93
N ALA A 122 18.30 3.53 5.77
CA ALA A 122 16.89 3.22 5.53
C ALA A 122 15.91 3.55 6.68
N ALA A 123 15.19 4.67 6.55
CA ALA A 123 13.87 4.74 7.16
C ALA A 123 13.00 3.66 6.49
N GLU A 124 12.98 2.48 7.09
CA GLU A 124 12.07 1.39 6.77
C GLU A 124 10.66 1.98 6.81
N SER A 125 9.98 2.01 5.67
CA SER A 125 8.60 2.49 5.63
C SER A 125 7.75 1.51 6.43
N ALA A 126 7.45 1.86 7.68
CA ALA A 126 6.69 1.03 8.59
C ALA A 126 5.40 0.55 7.90
N HIS A 127 5.34 -0.74 7.59
CA HIS A 127 4.16 -1.35 7.01
C HIS A 127 3.03 -1.36 8.04
N LEU A 128 1.80 -1.14 7.58
CA LEU A 128 0.64 -1.31 8.45
C LEU A 128 0.53 -2.80 8.82
N SER A 129 0.25 -3.09 10.09
CA SER A 129 0.17 -4.48 10.54
C SER A 129 -0.90 -4.67 11.61
N ILE A 130 -1.45 -5.88 11.67
CA ILE A 130 -2.24 -6.36 12.80
C ILE A 130 -1.34 -7.29 13.61
N VAL A 131 -1.09 -6.92 14.87
CA VAL A 131 -0.32 -7.73 15.81
C VAL A 131 -1.21 -8.87 16.33
N PRO A 132 -0.68 -10.10 16.46
CA PRO A 132 -1.45 -11.22 16.98
C PRO A 132 -1.89 -10.96 18.44
N ARG A 133 -3.07 -11.48 18.81
CA ARG A 133 -3.64 -11.39 20.17
C ARG A 133 -3.09 -12.45 21.11
N THR A 134 -2.52 -13.53 20.58
CA THR A 134 -1.81 -14.58 21.30
C THR A 134 -0.36 -14.66 20.81
N THR A 135 0.40 -15.66 21.26
CA THR A 135 1.73 -15.93 20.73
C THR A 135 1.72 -15.94 19.20
N HIS A 136 2.66 -15.21 18.61
CA HIS A 136 2.85 -15.10 17.17
C HIS A 136 3.28 -16.46 16.62
N SER A 137 2.38 -17.13 15.91
CA SER A 137 2.60 -18.49 15.38
C SER A 137 2.62 -18.54 13.86
N ALA A 138 2.14 -17.49 13.19
CA ALA A 138 2.02 -17.41 11.75
C ALA A 138 1.96 -15.96 11.26
N THR A 139 2.29 -15.76 9.98
CA THR A 139 2.22 -14.44 9.33
C THR A 139 1.48 -14.51 8.01
N VAL A 140 0.62 -13.52 7.74
CA VAL A 140 -0.05 -13.30 6.46
C VAL A 140 0.44 -11.96 5.90
N ILE A 141 1.07 -11.97 4.73
CA ILE A 141 1.45 -10.75 4.00
C ILE A 141 0.38 -10.52 2.93
N TRP A 142 -0.31 -9.38 3.01
CA TRP A 142 -1.48 -9.07 2.20
C TRP A 142 -1.23 -7.90 1.24
N LEU A 143 -1.21 -8.18 -0.06
CA LEU A 143 -0.92 -7.22 -1.11
C LEU A 143 -2.19 -6.64 -1.74
N HIS A 144 -2.27 -5.31 -1.78
CA HIS A 144 -3.38 -4.59 -2.38
C HIS A 144 -3.33 -4.59 -3.92
N GLY A 145 -4.42 -4.18 -4.56
CA GLY A 145 -4.51 -4.03 -6.03
C GLY A 145 -3.94 -2.70 -6.55
N LEU A 146 -3.91 -2.55 -7.87
CA LEU A 146 -3.45 -1.32 -8.53
C LEU A 146 -4.19 -0.07 -8.02
N GLY A 147 -3.44 0.99 -7.69
CA GLY A 147 -3.99 2.27 -7.25
C GLY A 147 -4.43 2.34 -5.79
N ASP A 148 -4.38 1.23 -5.06
CA ASP A 148 -4.80 1.12 -3.66
C ASP A 148 -3.61 1.25 -2.68
N SER A 149 -3.81 0.94 -1.40
CA SER A 149 -2.79 0.88 -0.35
C SER A 149 -3.08 -0.27 0.62
N GLY A 150 -2.19 -0.51 1.59
CA GLY A 150 -2.45 -1.50 2.65
C GLY A 150 -3.62 -1.17 3.59
N HIS A 151 -4.03 0.10 3.68
CA HIS A 151 -4.98 0.55 4.71
C HIS A 151 -6.40 -0.04 4.57
N PRO A 152 -7.05 -0.04 3.38
CA PRO A 152 -8.37 -0.65 3.24
C PRO A 152 -8.37 -2.15 3.53
N TRP A 153 -7.29 -2.86 3.22
CA TRP A 153 -7.15 -4.29 3.48
C TRP A 153 -6.95 -4.60 4.96
N HIS A 154 -6.21 -3.75 5.67
CA HIS A 154 -6.13 -3.83 7.13
C HIS A 154 -7.51 -3.75 7.77
N THR A 155 -8.33 -2.76 7.39
CA THR A 155 -9.70 -2.61 7.93
C THR A 155 -10.56 -3.81 7.59
N ARG A 156 -10.55 -4.28 6.33
CA ARG A 156 -11.31 -5.48 5.91
C ARG A 156 -10.92 -6.73 6.69
N VAL A 157 -9.63 -6.93 6.96
CA VAL A 157 -9.17 -8.08 7.75
C VAL A 157 -9.59 -7.98 9.21
N LEU A 158 -9.60 -6.77 9.79
CA LEU A 158 -10.17 -6.56 11.14
C LEU A 158 -11.66 -6.93 11.19
N ASP A 159 -12.44 -6.46 10.22
CA ASP A 159 -13.88 -6.75 10.13
C ASP A 159 -14.15 -8.26 9.93
N ALA A 160 -13.28 -8.95 9.19
CA ALA A 160 -13.31 -10.40 8.98
C ALA A 160 -12.83 -11.23 10.20
N LYS A 161 -12.55 -10.59 11.34
CA LYS A 161 -12.13 -11.19 12.61
C LYS A 161 -10.83 -12.01 12.45
N PRO A 162 -9.65 -11.38 12.52
CA PRO A 162 -8.37 -12.02 12.26
C PRO A 162 -8.08 -13.14 13.28
N LEU A 163 -7.34 -14.15 12.83
CA LEU A 163 -6.98 -15.31 13.64
C LEU A 163 -6.06 -14.90 14.81
N PRO A 164 -6.25 -15.46 16.02
CA PRO A 164 -5.62 -14.93 17.25
C PRO A 164 -4.10 -14.98 17.27
N GLY A 165 -3.45 -15.99 16.68
CA GLY A 165 -1.98 -16.14 16.65
C GLY A 165 -1.31 -15.63 15.38
N VAL A 166 -2.06 -14.96 14.50
CA VAL A 166 -1.59 -14.59 13.16
C VAL A 166 -1.27 -13.09 13.11
N LYS A 167 -0.04 -12.76 12.72
CA LYS A 167 0.35 -11.40 12.33
C LYS A 167 -0.10 -11.14 10.90
N TYR A 168 -0.65 -9.97 10.61
CA TYR A 168 -0.98 -9.57 9.25
C TYR A 168 -0.16 -8.34 8.86
N ILE A 169 0.49 -8.36 7.70
CA ILE A 169 1.32 -7.26 7.19
C ILE A 169 0.70 -6.75 5.89
N PHE A 170 0.52 -5.44 5.78
CA PHE A 170 -0.11 -4.77 4.63
C PHE A 170 0.89 -3.80 4.00
N PRO A 171 1.83 -4.29 3.18
CA PRO A 171 2.76 -3.41 2.48
C PRO A 171 2.00 -2.56 1.44
N SER A 172 2.44 -1.33 1.26
CA SER A 172 1.93 -0.42 0.22
C SER A 172 2.93 -0.32 -0.92
N ALA A 173 2.45 -0.44 -2.15
CA ALA A 173 3.26 -0.26 -3.34
C ALA A 173 3.76 1.20 -3.46
N SER A 174 4.97 1.37 -4.00
CA SER A 174 5.48 2.71 -4.32
C SER A 174 4.68 3.35 -5.45
N PHE A 175 4.63 4.68 -5.46
CA PHE A 175 4.07 5.44 -6.58
C PHE A 175 4.91 5.27 -7.83
N ARG A 176 4.26 4.99 -8.96
CA ARG A 176 4.87 5.00 -10.30
C ARG A 176 3.85 5.39 -11.37
N ARG A 177 4.36 5.72 -12.56
CA ARG A 177 3.52 5.92 -13.74
C ARG A 177 2.97 4.58 -14.22
N VAL A 178 1.71 4.54 -14.61
CA VAL A 178 1.03 3.35 -15.10
C VAL A 178 0.56 3.58 -16.53
N THR A 179 1.12 2.82 -17.47
CA THR A 179 0.98 3.02 -18.91
C THR A 179 -0.47 2.88 -19.39
N VAL A 180 -1.19 1.82 -18.98
CA VAL A 180 -2.60 1.60 -19.35
C VAL A 180 -3.51 2.73 -18.85
N ASN A 181 -3.10 3.46 -17.81
CA ASN A 181 -3.81 4.61 -17.24
C ASN A 181 -3.23 5.94 -17.77
N GLY A 182 -2.70 5.96 -18.99
CA GLY A 182 -2.17 7.19 -19.62
C GLY A 182 -0.94 7.77 -18.92
N GLY A 183 -0.18 6.93 -18.20
CA GLY A 183 1.02 7.36 -17.47
C GLY A 183 0.73 8.10 -16.16
N MET A 184 -0.50 7.99 -15.63
CA MET A 184 -0.89 8.57 -14.34
C MET A 184 -0.04 7.99 -13.20
N MET A 185 0.37 8.86 -12.28
CA MET A 185 1.16 8.49 -11.10
C MET A 185 0.24 7.94 -10.00
N MET A 186 0.41 6.67 -9.63
CA MET A 186 -0.39 6.01 -8.59
C MET A 186 0.39 4.87 -7.93
N PRO A 187 -0.03 4.36 -6.76
CA PRO A 187 0.56 3.16 -6.17
C PRO A 187 0.43 1.97 -7.12
N ALA A 188 1.54 1.37 -7.51
CA ALA A 188 1.54 0.17 -8.35
C ALA A 188 2.77 -0.69 -8.11
N TRP A 189 2.56 -2.00 -8.10
CA TRP A 189 3.64 -2.98 -7.93
C TRP A 189 4.51 -3.08 -9.19
N PHE A 190 3.87 -3.05 -10.36
CA PHE A 190 4.54 -3.05 -11.66
C PHE A 190 3.78 -2.19 -12.66
N ASP A 191 4.43 -1.83 -13.77
CA ASP A 191 3.73 -1.12 -14.84
C ASP A 191 2.81 -2.08 -15.61
N VAL A 192 1.66 -1.57 -16.07
CA VAL A 192 0.66 -2.35 -16.81
C VAL A 192 0.57 -1.77 -18.21
N TYR A 193 1.00 -2.53 -19.21
CA TYR A 193 0.97 -2.09 -20.62
C TYR A 193 -0.36 -2.42 -21.31
N GLY A 194 -1.03 -3.47 -20.86
CA GLY A 194 -2.32 -3.92 -21.35
C GLY A 194 -2.98 -4.92 -20.39
N LEU A 195 -4.23 -5.29 -20.67
CA LEU A 195 -5.03 -6.15 -19.81
C LEU A 195 -5.30 -7.54 -20.40
N ARG A 196 -4.92 -7.77 -21.66
CA ARG A 196 -5.09 -9.07 -22.32
C ARG A 196 -3.94 -10.00 -21.97
N PRO A 197 -4.13 -11.34 -22.01
CA PRO A 197 -3.06 -12.27 -21.68
C PRO A 197 -1.90 -12.23 -22.67
N GLU A 198 -2.12 -11.72 -23.88
CA GLU A 198 -1.11 -11.59 -24.93
C GLU A 198 -0.36 -10.25 -24.86
N ASP A 199 -0.82 -9.31 -24.03
CA ASP A 199 -0.14 -8.04 -23.86
C ASP A 199 1.20 -8.26 -23.12
N LYS A 200 2.19 -7.43 -23.44
CA LYS A 200 3.49 -7.47 -22.77
C LYS A 200 3.31 -7.19 -21.28
N GLU A 201 4.08 -7.89 -20.44
CA GLU A 201 4.15 -7.65 -18.99
C GLU A 201 5.47 -6.95 -18.60
N ASP A 202 5.44 -6.14 -17.53
CA ASP A 202 6.63 -5.53 -16.92
C ASP A 202 7.37 -6.55 -16.05
N GLU A 203 8.03 -7.52 -16.68
CA GLU A 203 8.78 -8.58 -16.00
C GLU A 203 9.73 -8.01 -14.94
N ALA A 204 10.50 -6.98 -15.29
CA ALA A 204 11.45 -6.36 -14.36
C ALA A 204 10.74 -5.71 -13.15
N GLY A 205 9.58 -5.09 -13.33
CA GLY A 205 8.78 -4.55 -12.25
C GLY A 205 8.17 -5.62 -11.35
N ILE A 206 7.63 -6.68 -11.95
CA ILE A 206 7.10 -7.85 -11.24
C ILE A 206 8.20 -8.48 -10.37
N ASP A 207 9.40 -8.64 -10.93
CA ASP A 207 10.59 -9.12 -10.23
C ASP A 207 11.00 -8.21 -9.06
N ARG A 208 11.04 -6.89 -9.28
CA ARG A 208 11.39 -5.92 -8.21
C ARG A 208 10.41 -5.99 -7.06
N SER A 209 9.10 -5.97 -7.33
CA SER A 209 8.09 -6.06 -6.27
C SER A 209 8.04 -7.44 -5.62
N GLY A 210 8.26 -8.50 -6.39
CA GLY A 210 8.39 -9.84 -5.85
C GLY A 210 9.55 -9.97 -4.85
N ARG A 211 10.69 -9.32 -5.12
CA ARG A 211 11.83 -9.30 -4.18
C ARG A 211 11.48 -8.62 -2.87
N VAL A 212 10.76 -7.50 -2.90
CA VAL A 212 10.26 -6.84 -1.68
C VAL A 212 9.39 -7.80 -0.84
N VAL A 213 8.52 -8.57 -1.50
CA VAL A 213 7.71 -9.59 -0.79
C VAL A 213 8.55 -10.74 -0.26
N ALA A 214 9.53 -11.21 -1.05
CA ALA A 214 10.46 -12.25 -0.62
C ALA A 214 11.27 -11.82 0.60
N ASP A 215 11.73 -10.56 0.64
CA ASP A 215 12.45 -9.98 1.78
C ASP A 215 11.57 -9.92 3.03
N LEU A 216 10.28 -9.57 2.89
CA LEU A 216 9.32 -9.62 3.99
C LEU A 216 9.10 -11.05 4.51
N VAL A 217 9.01 -12.05 3.63
CA VAL A 217 8.92 -13.45 4.03
C VAL A 217 10.19 -13.86 4.79
N GLN A 218 11.35 -13.51 4.26
CA GLN A 218 12.64 -13.85 4.85
C GLN A 218 12.81 -13.23 6.24
N ALA A 219 12.41 -11.97 6.42
CA ALA A 219 12.42 -11.29 7.72
C ALA A 219 11.55 -12.02 8.77
N GLU A 220 10.38 -12.54 8.38
CA GLU A 220 9.52 -13.31 9.28
C GLU A 220 10.11 -14.69 9.61
N VAL A 221 10.79 -15.33 8.65
CA VAL A 221 11.55 -16.56 8.90
C VAL A 221 12.69 -16.31 9.89
N GLU A 222 13.43 -15.22 9.73
CA GLU A 222 14.51 -14.81 10.63
C GLU A 222 14.00 -14.44 12.03
N ALA A 223 12.77 -13.92 12.11
CA ALA A 223 12.06 -13.69 13.37
C ALA A 223 11.55 -14.99 14.02
N GLY A 224 11.81 -16.17 13.42
CA GLY A 224 11.52 -17.48 13.98
C GLY A 224 10.19 -18.10 13.55
N ILE A 225 9.48 -17.50 12.58
CA ILE A 225 8.25 -18.09 12.04
C ILE A 225 8.59 -19.13 10.98
N SER A 226 8.10 -20.36 11.16
CA SER A 226 8.27 -21.40 10.12
C SER A 226 7.71 -20.91 8.77
N SER A 227 8.42 -21.16 7.67
CA SER A 227 7.95 -20.77 6.33
C SER A 227 6.59 -21.37 6.00
N THR A 228 6.30 -22.58 6.50
CA THR A 228 5.00 -23.26 6.34
C THR A 228 3.85 -22.58 7.10
N ASN A 229 4.15 -21.60 7.95
CA ASN A 229 3.19 -20.76 8.67
C ASN A 229 3.18 -19.32 8.13
N ILE A 230 3.86 -19.05 7.02
CA ILE A 230 3.82 -17.77 6.31
C ILE A 230 2.94 -17.93 5.08
N PHE A 231 2.01 -17.01 4.89
CA PHE A 231 1.05 -17.00 3.79
C PHE A 231 1.16 -15.69 3.01
N LEU A 232 1.01 -15.78 1.70
CA LEU A 232 0.86 -14.61 0.84
C LEU A 232 -0.59 -14.52 0.36
N VAL A 233 -1.20 -13.36 0.52
CA VAL A 233 -2.54 -13.07 -0.01
C VAL A 233 -2.43 -11.83 -0.87
N GLY A 234 -3.05 -11.82 -2.04
CA GLY A 234 -3.00 -10.63 -2.88
C GLY A 234 -4.23 -10.45 -3.74
N PHE A 235 -4.68 -9.20 -3.85
CA PHE A 235 -5.78 -8.83 -4.72
C PHE A 235 -5.28 -8.25 -6.04
N SER A 236 -5.86 -8.68 -7.16
CA SER A 236 -5.58 -8.14 -8.49
C SER A 236 -4.07 -8.10 -8.76
N GLN A 237 -3.49 -6.93 -9.00
CA GLN A 237 -2.04 -6.77 -9.19
C GLN A 237 -1.19 -7.34 -8.03
N GLY A 238 -1.64 -7.21 -6.78
CA GLY A 238 -0.95 -7.76 -5.62
C GLY A 238 -0.92 -9.29 -5.59
N GLY A 239 -1.96 -9.94 -6.12
CA GLY A 239 -2.02 -11.40 -6.27
C GLY A 239 -0.99 -11.92 -7.26
N ALA A 240 -0.79 -11.20 -8.37
CA ALA A 240 0.23 -11.52 -9.36
C ALA A 240 1.65 -11.44 -8.76
N VAL A 241 1.91 -10.44 -7.92
CA VAL A 241 3.19 -10.33 -7.19
C VAL A 241 3.35 -11.44 -6.15
N ALA A 242 2.30 -11.76 -5.39
CA ALA A 242 2.33 -12.82 -4.39
C ALA A 242 2.73 -14.17 -4.98
N VAL A 243 2.07 -14.57 -6.08
CA VAL A 243 2.33 -15.85 -6.74
C VAL A 243 3.71 -15.88 -7.39
N HIS A 244 4.16 -14.77 -7.98
CA HIS A 244 5.51 -14.66 -8.53
C HIS A 244 6.57 -14.82 -7.44
N ALA A 245 6.42 -14.13 -6.31
CA ALA A 245 7.35 -14.23 -5.19
C ALA A 245 7.46 -15.67 -4.68
N ALA A 246 6.33 -16.32 -4.42
CA ALA A 246 6.28 -17.68 -3.88
C ALA A 246 6.99 -18.71 -4.77
N TYR A 247 6.71 -18.71 -6.08
CA TYR A 247 7.16 -19.79 -6.97
C TYR A 247 8.44 -19.48 -7.76
N ARG A 248 8.87 -18.20 -7.85
CA ARG A 248 10.06 -17.79 -8.61
C ARG A 248 11.19 -17.24 -7.76
N LEU A 249 10.90 -16.62 -6.62
CA LEU A 249 11.89 -15.90 -5.82
C LEU A 249 12.20 -16.60 -4.49
N LEU A 250 11.32 -17.49 -4.03
CA LEU A 250 11.49 -18.28 -2.80
C LEU A 250 11.63 -19.79 -3.09
N PRO A 251 12.52 -20.24 -3.99
CA PRO A 251 12.55 -21.61 -4.47
C PRO A 251 12.87 -22.68 -3.41
N SER A 252 13.57 -22.27 -2.35
CA SER A 252 13.98 -23.13 -1.23
C SER A 252 12.90 -23.27 -0.16
N LEU A 253 11.89 -22.40 -0.14
CA LEU A 253 10.87 -22.36 0.91
C LEU A 253 9.58 -23.03 0.45
N GLN A 254 8.99 -23.79 1.37
CA GLN A 254 7.57 -24.16 1.29
C GLN A 254 6.80 -23.17 2.16
N LEU A 255 5.93 -22.38 1.55
CA LEU A 255 5.03 -21.49 2.28
C LEU A 255 3.77 -22.22 2.73
N GLY A 256 3.06 -21.66 3.71
CA GLY A 256 1.76 -22.19 4.17
C GLY A 256 0.69 -22.15 3.08
N GLY A 257 0.79 -21.17 2.19
CA GLY A 257 0.02 -21.09 0.95
C GLY A 257 0.02 -19.71 0.33
N VAL A 258 -0.49 -19.63 -0.90
CA VAL A 258 -0.72 -18.40 -1.65
C VAL A 258 -2.20 -18.29 -1.98
N VAL A 259 -2.82 -17.15 -1.67
CA VAL A 259 -4.21 -16.87 -2.05
C VAL A 259 -4.26 -15.69 -3.00
N LEU A 260 -4.90 -15.89 -4.15
CA LEU A 260 -5.04 -14.90 -5.20
C LEU A 260 -6.52 -14.48 -5.28
N LEU A 261 -6.81 -13.21 -5.04
CA LEU A 261 -8.16 -12.65 -5.08
C LEU A 261 -8.33 -11.85 -6.37
N SER A 262 -9.26 -12.23 -7.24
CA SER A 262 -9.52 -11.57 -8.52
C SER A 262 -8.23 -11.29 -9.33
N SER A 263 -7.38 -12.30 -9.50
CA SER A 263 -6.01 -12.15 -10.00
C SER A 263 -5.62 -13.26 -10.99
N TYR A 264 -4.35 -13.27 -11.41
CA TYR A 264 -3.81 -14.15 -12.44
C TYR A 264 -2.33 -14.49 -12.16
N LEU A 265 -1.81 -15.51 -12.85
CA LEU A 265 -0.41 -15.88 -12.88
C LEU A 265 0.33 -15.00 -13.91
N PRO A 266 1.22 -14.08 -13.49
CA PRO A 266 1.98 -13.29 -14.42
C PRO A 266 3.10 -14.13 -15.06
N LEU A 267 3.57 -13.70 -16.23
CA LEU A 267 4.65 -14.35 -16.98
C LEU A 267 4.37 -15.83 -17.26
N ALA A 268 3.08 -16.16 -17.47
CA ALA A 268 2.59 -17.54 -17.58
C ALA A 268 3.28 -18.34 -18.69
N SER A 269 3.63 -17.69 -19.81
CA SER A 269 4.31 -18.32 -20.96
C SER A 269 5.70 -18.86 -20.64
N THR A 270 6.38 -18.28 -19.66
CA THR A 270 7.70 -18.72 -19.19
C THR A 270 7.62 -19.42 -17.84
N PHE A 271 6.40 -19.63 -17.32
CA PHE A 271 6.19 -20.13 -15.97
C PHE A 271 6.80 -21.51 -15.77
N ALA A 272 7.69 -21.57 -14.78
CA ALA A 272 8.30 -22.79 -14.28
C ALA A 272 8.54 -22.59 -12.80
N VAL A 273 8.02 -23.48 -11.98
CA VAL A 273 8.28 -23.46 -10.54
C VAL A 273 9.78 -23.66 -10.33
N LYS A 274 10.41 -22.74 -9.59
CA LYS A 274 11.83 -22.89 -9.25
C LYS A 274 11.92 -23.63 -7.92
N GLY A 275 12.58 -24.79 -7.92
CA GLY A 275 12.88 -25.55 -6.70
C GLY A 275 11.74 -26.46 -6.21
N ASN A 276 12.12 -27.59 -5.59
CA ASN A 276 11.19 -28.64 -5.19
C ASN A 276 10.32 -28.26 -3.97
N ASN A 277 10.73 -27.26 -3.17
CA ASN A 277 10.00 -26.86 -1.97
C ASN A 277 8.90 -25.85 -2.27
N SER A 278 9.17 -24.88 -3.14
CA SER A 278 8.14 -23.90 -3.56
C SER A 278 6.94 -24.60 -4.20
N GLN A 279 7.16 -25.67 -4.96
CA GLN A 279 6.11 -26.51 -5.56
C GLN A 279 5.13 -27.12 -4.54
N LYS A 280 5.59 -27.35 -3.30
CA LYS A 280 4.75 -27.89 -2.21
C LYS A 280 3.86 -26.83 -1.57
N THR A 281 4.08 -25.55 -1.88
CA THR A 281 3.22 -24.45 -1.44
C THR A 281 1.86 -24.59 -2.12
N PRO A 282 0.74 -24.70 -1.39
CA PRO A 282 -0.58 -24.74 -2.00
C PRO A 282 -1.02 -23.36 -2.48
N ALA A 283 -1.76 -23.31 -3.58
CA ALA A 283 -2.40 -22.09 -4.09
C ALA A 283 -3.94 -22.18 -4.04
N MET A 284 -4.60 -21.08 -3.76
CA MET A 284 -6.05 -20.93 -3.92
C MET A 284 -6.36 -19.65 -4.68
N PHE A 285 -7.12 -19.76 -5.77
CA PHE A 285 -7.72 -18.64 -6.47
C PHE A 285 -9.13 -18.42 -5.95
N CYS A 286 -9.48 -17.17 -5.69
CA CYS A 286 -10.82 -16.71 -5.38
C CYS A 286 -11.20 -15.67 -6.42
N HIS A 287 -12.31 -15.88 -7.13
CA HIS A 287 -12.64 -15.05 -8.28
C HIS A 287 -14.14 -14.83 -8.44
N GLY A 288 -14.55 -13.60 -8.74
CA GLY A 288 -15.95 -13.29 -9.05
C GLY A 288 -16.34 -13.72 -10.46
N ASP A 289 -17.51 -14.35 -10.63
CA ASP A 289 -17.97 -14.84 -11.95
C ASP A 289 -18.38 -13.71 -12.93
N ARG A 290 -18.43 -12.46 -12.47
CA ARG A 290 -18.73 -11.25 -13.25
C ARG A 290 -17.56 -10.27 -13.29
N ASP A 291 -16.35 -10.71 -12.95
CA ASP A 291 -15.17 -9.87 -13.10
C ASP A 291 -14.91 -9.59 -14.59
N MET A 292 -15.08 -8.32 -14.99
CA MET A 292 -14.84 -7.85 -16.35
C MET A 292 -13.46 -7.23 -16.53
N LEU A 293 -12.73 -6.98 -15.44
CA LEU A 293 -11.39 -6.40 -15.49
C LEU A 293 -10.34 -7.52 -15.63
N ILE A 294 -10.44 -8.54 -14.78
CA ILE A 294 -9.67 -9.77 -14.86
C ILE A 294 -10.67 -10.89 -15.07
N PRO A 295 -10.97 -11.30 -16.32
CA PRO A 295 -11.98 -12.31 -16.59
C PRO A 295 -11.74 -13.63 -15.82
N PRO A 296 -12.78 -14.35 -15.37
CA PRO A 296 -12.63 -15.62 -14.64
C PRO A 296 -11.77 -16.67 -15.37
N SER A 297 -11.73 -16.60 -16.70
CA SER A 297 -10.88 -17.46 -17.53
C SER A 297 -9.39 -17.27 -17.24
N TYR A 298 -8.96 -16.12 -16.72
CA TYR A 298 -7.56 -15.85 -16.38
C TYR A 298 -7.18 -16.63 -15.13
N ALA A 299 -8.01 -16.59 -14.09
CA ALA A 299 -7.81 -17.40 -12.90
C ALA A 299 -7.87 -18.90 -13.21
N GLN A 300 -8.78 -19.34 -14.08
CA GLN A 300 -8.84 -20.73 -14.52
C GLN A 300 -7.55 -21.17 -15.22
N LYS A 301 -7.10 -20.43 -16.25
CA LYS A 301 -5.84 -20.70 -16.96
C LYS A 301 -4.63 -20.67 -16.03
N SER A 302 -4.62 -19.75 -15.06
CA SER A 302 -3.55 -19.61 -14.06
C SER A 302 -3.52 -20.83 -13.12
N THR A 303 -4.69 -21.29 -12.69
CA THR A 303 -4.84 -22.50 -11.87
C THR A 303 -4.34 -23.72 -12.64
N ASP A 304 -4.76 -23.87 -13.90
CA ASP A 304 -4.35 -24.98 -14.75
C ASP A 304 -2.83 -24.96 -14.98
N ALA A 305 -2.23 -23.79 -15.22
CA ALA A 305 -0.78 -23.64 -15.38
C ALA A 305 0.00 -24.05 -14.12
N LEU A 306 -0.48 -23.69 -12.92
CA LEU A 306 0.11 -24.11 -11.65
C LEU A 306 -0.02 -25.62 -11.44
N CYS A 307 -1.20 -26.19 -11.70
CA CYS A 307 -1.42 -27.64 -11.64
C CYS A 307 -0.50 -28.41 -12.60
N ASN A 308 -0.34 -27.92 -13.84
CA ASN A 308 0.57 -28.50 -14.83
C ASN A 308 2.04 -28.42 -14.41
N ALA A 309 2.41 -27.41 -13.61
CA ALA A 309 3.72 -27.31 -12.98
C ALA A 309 3.83 -28.11 -11.67
N GLY A 310 2.83 -28.94 -11.35
CA GLY A 310 2.81 -29.85 -10.21
C GLY A 310 2.53 -29.17 -8.86
N VAL A 311 1.97 -27.96 -8.86
CA VAL A 311 1.51 -27.26 -7.64
C VAL A 311 0.11 -27.74 -7.29
N THR A 312 -0.18 -27.88 -5.99
CA THR A 312 -1.57 -28.09 -5.53
C THR A 312 -2.32 -26.76 -5.57
N ALA A 313 -3.03 -26.49 -6.68
CA ALA A 313 -3.82 -25.28 -6.85
C ALA A 313 -5.33 -25.59 -6.90
N SER A 314 -6.14 -24.71 -6.34
CA SER A 314 -7.61 -24.76 -6.41
C SER A 314 -8.19 -23.40 -6.80
N ILE A 315 -9.43 -23.40 -7.28
CA ILE A 315 -10.18 -22.19 -7.63
C ILE A 315 -11.57 -22.20 -7.00
N ARG A 316 -11.99 -21.05 -6.47
CA ARG A 316 -13.33 -20.78 -5.94
C ARG A 316 -13.96 -19.63 -6.72
N MET A 317 -15.14 -19.89 -7.28
CA MET A 317 -15.90 -18.90 -8.03
C MET A 317 -17.05 -18.35 -7.17
N TYR A 318 -17.16 -17.02 -7.10
CA TYR A 318 -18.18 -16.33 -6.32
C TYR A 318 -19.24 -15.71 -7.24
N LYS A 319 -20.49 -16.14 -7.06
CA LYS A 319 -21.61 -15.78 -7.93
C LYS A 319 -21.99 -14.30 -7.78
N SER A 320 -22.21 -13.63 -8.90
CA SER A 320 -22.57 -12.22 -9.01
C SER A 320 -21.53 -11.23 -8.47
N VAL A 321 -20.28 -11.67 -8.28
CA VAL A 321 -19.19 -10.82 -7.81
C VAL A 321 -18.38 -10.33 -9.02
N GLY A 322 -18.12 -9.02 -9.08
CA GLY A 322 -17.28 -8.39 -10.09
C GLY A 322 -15.80 -8.38 -9.70
N HIS A 323 -15.05 -7.35 -10.14
CA HIS A 323 -13.68 -7.10 -9.67
C HIS A 323 -13.67 -6.51 -8.25
N ALA A 324 -14.06 -7.32 -7.28
CA ALA A 324 -14.23 -6.94 -5.89
C ALA A 324 -13.94 -8.15 -4.99
N VAL A 325 -14.12 -7.97 -3.68
CA VAL A 325 -14.05 -9.05 -2.71
C VAL A 325 -15.37 -9.12 -1.94
N SER A 326 -15.87 -10.33 -1.71
CA SER A 326 -17.09 -10.58 -0.92
C SER A 326 -16.79 -11.05 0.50
N GLU A 327 -17.78 -10.99 1.40
CA GLU A 327 -17.64 -11.53 2.77
C GLU A 327 -17.36 -13.04 2.76
N CYS A 328 -18.09 -13.80 1.94
CA CYS A 328 -17.87 -15.25 1.80
C CYS A 328 -16.44 -15.57 1.30
N GLU A 329 -15.89 -14.72 0.44
CA GLU A 329 -14.51 -14.85 -0.03
C GLU A 329 -13.49 -14.60 1.07
N MET A 330 -13.72 -13.58 1.92
CA MET A 330 -12.88 -13.33 3.10
C MET A 330 -12.95 -14.47 4.11
N ASP A 331 -14.12 -15.07 4.30
CA ASP A 331 -14.31 -16.25 5.16
C ASP A 331 -13.54 -17.47 4.61
N ASP A 332 -13.60 -17.71 3.29
CA ASP A 332 -12.84 -18.78 2.64
C ASP A 332 -11.32 -18.57 2.76
N VAL A 333 -10.82 -17.33 2.62
CA VAL A 333 -9.41 -16.99 2.85
C VAL A 333 -9.01 -17.32 4.28
N ARG A 334 -9.80 -16.88 5.25
CA ARG A 334 -9.56 -17.16 6.67
C ARG A 334 -9.58 -18.67 6.95
N GLN A 335 -10.53 -19.40 6.37
CA GLN A 335 -10.64 -20.84 6.53
C GLN A 335 -9.46 -21.59 5.88
N PHE A 336 -8.97 -21.12 4.74
CA PHE A 336 -7.79 -21.65 4.08
C PHE A 336 -6.56 -21.53 4.98
N VAL A 337 -6.29 -20.34 5.51
CA VAL A 337 -5.17 -20.11 6.45
C VAL A 337 -5.33 -20.98 7.70
N HIS A 338 -6.50 -20.97 8.32
CA HIS A 338 -6.78 -21.73 9.54
C HIS A 338 -6.55 -23.24 9.35
N THR A 339 -7.10 -23.82 8.28
CA THR A 339 -6.98 -25.26 8.00
C THR A 339 -5.53 -25.68 7.81
N ARG A 340 -4.72 -24.84 7.16
CA ARG A 340 -3.29 -25.12 6.93
C ARG A 340 -2.47 -25.02 8.21
N LEU A 341 -2.76 -24.04 9.06
CA LEU A 341 -2.12 -23.94 10.38
C LEU A 341 -2.44 -25.14 11.28
N VAL A 342 -3.69 -25.62 11.27
CA VAL A 342 -4.08 -26.82 12.02
C VAL A 342 -3.41 -28.08 11.47
N ALA A 343 -3.27 -28.19 10.14
CA ALA A 343 -2.60 -29.33 9.51
C ALA A 343 -1.09 -29.35 9.80
N ALA A 344 -0.43 -28.18 9.85
CA ALA A 344 1.01 -28.06 10.13
C ALA A 344 1.37 -28.34 11.60
N ALA A 345 0.40 -28.28 12.51
CA ALA A 345 0.60 -28.55 13.95
C ALA A 345 0.51 -30.04 14.32
N LYS A 346 0.18 -30.92 13.37
CA LYS A 346 0.04 -32.37 13.56
C LYS A 346 1.27 -33.13 13.05
#